data_AF-A0A3A6JC77-F1
#
_entry.id   AF-A0A3A6JC77-F1
#
_cell.length_a   1.000
_cell.length_b   1.000
_cell.length_c   1.000
_cell.angle_alpha   90.00
_cell.angle_beta   90.00
_cell.angle_gamma   90.00
#
_symmetry.space_group_name_H-M   'P 1'
#
loop_
_entity.id
_entity.type
_entity.pdbx_description
1 polymer ?
#
loop_
_entity_poly.entity_id
_entity_poly.type
_entity_poly.pdbx_seq_one_letter_code
_entity_poly.pdbx_strand_id
1 'polypeptide(L)'
;MSEIASCTLIQQDEHTRQTEKYLTMFKKYPDVVSVEILQEMLGICRKNAYLLVKENKIRSARVGRSYKIPKLCVVEYLVNQT
;
A
#
# COMPACT_ATOMS: atom_id res chain seq x y z
N MET A 1 -17.03 19.57 -29.69
CA MET A 1 -16.97 18.10 -29.49
C MET A 1 -15.53 17.69 -29.78
N SER A 2 -14.59 17.47 -28.87
CA SER A 2 -14.55 17.27 -27.42
C SER A 2 -13.11 17.60 -26.99
N GLU A 3 -12.89 18.76 -26.38
CA GLU A 3 -11.59 19.18 -25.81
C GLU A 3 -11.46 18.72 -24.35
N ILE A 4 -11.63 17.41 -24.10
CA ILE A 4 -11.53 16.83 -22.74
C ILE A 4 -10.64 15.58 -22.76
N ALA A 5 -9.48 15.66 -23.41
CA ALA A 5 -8.46 14.60 -23.35
C ALA A 5 -7.14 15.05 -22.70
N SER A 6 -6.93 16.34 -22.47
CA SER A 6 -5.62 16.85 -22.03
C SER A 6 -5.48 17.08 -20.52
N CYS A 7 -6.57 17.04 -19.74
CA CYS A 7 -6.49 17.30 -18.30
C CYS A 7 -6.19 16.03 -17.48
N THR A 8 -6.46 14.84 -18.00
CA THR A 8 -6.30 13.57 -17.24
C THR A 8 -4.86 13.08 -17.14
N LEU A 9 -3.94 13.57 -17.99
CA LEU A 9 -2.56 13.08 -18.06
C LEU A 9 -1.63 13.69 -17.00
N ILE A 10 -1.93 14.88 -16.47
CA ILE A 10 -1.03 15.57 -15.52
C ILE A 10 -1.15 15.01 -14.09
N GLN A 11 -2.31 14.44 -13.72
CA GLN A 11 -2.52 13.86 -12.38
C GLN A 11 -1.92 12.45 -12.23
N GLN A 12 -1.67 11.74 -13.34
CA GLN A 12 -1.14 10.37 -13.32
C GLN A 12 0.38 10.32 -13.05
N ASP A 13 1.10 11.38 -13.37
CA ASP A 13 2.57 11.46 -13.23
C ASP A 13 3.03 11.44 -11.75
N GLU A 14 2.33 12.16 -10.87
CA GLU A 14 2.76 12.29 -9.47
C GLU A 14 2.50 11.01 -8.65
N HIS A 15 1.36 10.35 -8.87
CA HIS A 15 1.00 9.12 -8.16
C HIS A 15 1.93 7.95 -8.52
N THR A 16 2.33 7.90 -9.80
CA THR A 16 3.32 6.93 -10.30
C THR A 16 4.67 7.14 -9.65
N ARG A 17 5.13 8.40 -9.59
CA ARG A 17 6.41 8.77 -8.97
C ARG A 17 6.46 8.43 -7.47
N GLN A 18 5.38 8.61 -6.74
CA GLN A 18 5.33 8.28 -5.32
C GLN A 18 5.33 6.76 -5.08
N THR A 19 4.64 6.01 -5.92
CA THR A 19 4.64 4.54 -5.88
C THR A 19 6.05 3.98 -6.08
N GLU A 20 6.81 4.49 -7.05
CA GLU A 20 8.20 4.05 -7.29
C GLU A 20 9.14 4.32 -6.12
N LYS A 21 8.98 5.46 -5.43
CA LYS A 21 9.76 5.78 -4.21
C LYS A 21 9.50 4.75 -3.12
N TYR A 22 8.23 4.42 -2.83
CA TYR A 22 7.91 3.42 -1.82
C TYR A 22 8.34 2.01 -2.22
N LEU A 23 8.21 1.64 -3.50
CA LEU A 23 8.73 0.38 -4.01
C LEU A 23 10.24 0.27 -3.83
N THR A 24 10.97 1.38 -4.02
CA THR A 24 12.40 1.46 -3.75
C THR A 24 12.73 1.33 -2.26
N MET A 25 11.99 2.04 -1.40
CA MET A 25 12.14 1.96 0.06
C MET A 25 11.89 0.55 0.61
N PHE A 26 10.93 -0.18 0.03
CA PHE A 26 10.52 -1.49 0.49
C PHE A 26 11.14 -2.67 -0.28
N LYS A 27 12.19 -2.45 -1.09
CA LYS A 27 12.86 -3.51 -1.88
C LYS A 27 13.29 -4.74 -1.07
N LYS A 28 13.65 -4.56 0.21
CA LYS A 28 14.13 -5.63 1.09
C LYS A 28 13.01 -6.54 1.63
N TYR A 29 11.76 -6.13 1.52
CA TYR A 29 10.62 -6.89 2.02
C TYR A 29 10.07 -7.81 0.92
N PRO A 30 9.54 -9.00 1.29
CA PRO A 30 8.96 -9.91 0.31
C PRO A 30 7.71 -9.32 -0.35
N ASP A 31 7.33 -9.85 -1.52
CA ASP A 31 6.14 -9.40 -2.25
C ASP A 31 4.84 -9.60 -1.49
N VAL A 32 4.82 -10.61 -0.61
CA VAL A 32 3.71 -10.90 0.31
C VAL A 32 4.25 -10.83 1.74
N VAL A 33 3.69 -9.93 2.54
CA VAL A 33 4.11 -9.66 3.90
C VAL A 33 3.09 -10.17 4.92
N SER A 34 3.55 -10.48 6.13
CA SER A 34 2.69 -10.76 7.28
C SER A 34 2.37 -9.49 8.06
N VAL A 35 1.52 -9.58 9.09
CA VAL A 35 1.19 -8.43 9.95
C VAL A 35 2.41 -7.97 10.76
N GLU A 36 3.32 -8.87 11.10
CA GLU A 36 4.58 -8.58 11.79
C GLU A 36 5.50 -7.74 10.89
N ILE A 37 5.63 -8.10 9.61
CA ILE A 37 6.41 -7.32 8.66
C ILE A 37 5.72 -5.97 8.38
N LEU A 38 4.38 -5.95 8.26
CA LEU A 38 3.63 -4.70 8.12
C LEU A 38 3.91 -3.74 9.29
N GLN A 39 4.02 -4.27 10.51
CA GLN A 39 4.38 -3.52 11.70
C GLN A 39 5.74 -2.82 11.53
N GLU A 40 6.74 -3.55 11.04
CA GLU A 40 8.09 -3.03 10.78
C GLU A 40 8.10 -2.03 9.62
N MET A 41 7.33 -2.28 8.56
CA MET A 41 7.23 -1.39 7.40
C MET A 41 6.63 -0.03 7.77
N LEU A 42 5.62 -0.01 8.63
CA LEU A 42 4.88 1.21 9.01
C LEU A 42 5.35 1.83 10.33
N GLY A 43 6.20 1.15 11.10
CA GLY A 43 6.67 1.63 12.41
C GLY A 43 5.56 1.75 13.47
N ILE A 44 4.50 0.94 13.37
CA ILE A 44 3.33 0.98 14.26
C ILE A 44 3.35 -0.18 15.27
N CYS A 45 2.46 -0.18 16.27
CA CYS A 45 2.33 -1.34 17.16
C CYS A 45 1.50 -2.46 16.52
N ARG A 46 1.69 -3.71 16.98
CA ARG A 46 0.95 -4.90 16.53
C ARG A 46 -0.57 -4.68 16.49
N LYS A 47 -1.12 -4.08 17.56
CA LYS A 47 -2.56 -3.83 17.67
C LYS A 47 -3.08 -2.98 16.52
N ASN A 48 -2.37 -1.91 16.16
CA ASN A 48 -2.75 -1.03 15.05
C ASN A 48 -2.57 -1.72 13.70
N ALA A 49 -1.49 -2.50 13.52
CA ALA A 49 -1.30 -3.26 12.29
C ALA A 49 -2.45 -4.24 12.05
N TYR A 50 -2.88 -4.98 13.08
CA TYR A 50 -4.05 -5.86 13.00
C TYR A 50 -5.35 -5.09 12.75
N LEU A 51 -5.53 -3.91 13.34
CA LEU A 51 -6.70 -3.08 13.12
C LEU A 51 -6.83 -2.68 11.65
N LEU A 52 -5.73 -2.24 11.02
CA LEU A 52 -5.72 -1.83 9.60
C LEU A 52 -6.14 -2.96 8.66
N VAL A 53 -5.65 -4.18 8.87
CA VAL A 53 -6.04 -5.33 8.04
C VAL A 53 -7.44 -5.85 8.37
N LYS A 54 -7.86 -5.81 9.64
CA LYS A 54 -9.19 -6.27 10.07
C LYS A 54 -10.31 -5.34 9.58
N GLU A 55 -10.06 -4.04 9.59
CA GLU A 55 -10.96 -3.01 9.05
C GLU A 55 -10.86 -2.90 7.52
N ASN A 56 -10.04 -3.73 6.87
CA ASN A 56 -9.80 -3.71 5.43
C ASN A 56 -9.30 -2.36 4.88
N LYS A 57 -8.69 -1.53 5.75
CA LYS A 57 -7.99 -0.30 5.34
C LYS A 57 -6.77 -0.60 4.49
N ILE A 58 -6.11 -1.73 4.77
CA ILE A 58 -5.07 -2.31 3.93
C ILE A 58 -5.58 -3.64 3.41
N ARG A 59 -5.73 -3.75 2.08
CA ARG A 59 -6.23 -4.97 1.44
C ARG A 59 -5.31 -6.15 1.75
N SER A 60 -5.91 -7.24 2.20
CA SER A 60 -5.18 -8.45 2.58
C SER A 60 -6.03 -9.70 2.35
N ALA A 61 -5.38 -10.85 2.20
CA ALA A 61 -6.02 -12.15 2.13
C ALA A 61 -5.80 -12.91 3.44
N ARG A 62 -6.87 -13.48 4.00
CA ARG A 62 -6.75 -14.36 5.17
C ARG A 62 -6.45 -15.78 4.71
N VAL A 63 -5.29 -16.31 5.12
CA VAL A 63 -4.85 -17.68 4.82
C VAL A 63 -4.67 -18.41 6.14
N GLY A 64 -5.65 -19.27 6.48
CA GLY A 64 -5.73 -19.92 7.78
C GLY A 64 -5.88 -18.91 8.92
N ARG A 65 -4.93 -18.91 9.87
CA ARG A 65 -4.91 -18.00 11.03
C ARG A 65 -4.12 -16.72 10.79
N SER A 66 -3.52 -16.56 9.61
CA SER A 66 -2.62 -15.44 9.31
C SER A 66 -3.17 -14.58 8.17
N TYR A 67 -2.81 -13.30 8.17
CA TYR A 67 -3.03 -12.43 7.03
C TYR A 67 -1.81 -12.44 6.10
N LYS A 68 -2.10 -12.38 4.80
CA LYS A 68 -1.13 -12.24 3.71
C LYS A 68 -1.45 -10.94 3.00
N ILE A 69 -0.49 -10.01 3.02
CA ILE A 69 -0.68 -8.65 2.53
C ILE A 69 0.29 -8.45 1.36
N PRO A 70 -0.19 -8.22 0.14
CA PRO A 70 0.69 -7.85 -0.96
C PRO A 70 1.38 -6.52 -0.64
N LYS A 71 2.70 -6.39 -0.90
CA LYS A 71 3.44 -5.15 -0.65
C LYS A 71 2.83 -3.95 -1.36
N LEU A 72 2.23 -4.16 -2.53
CA LEU A 72 1.52 -3.15 -3.31
C LEU A 72 0.36 -2.53 -2.53
N CYS A 73 -0.39 -3.32 -1.76
CA CYS A 73 -1.50 -2.82 -0.94
C CYS A 73 -1.01 -1.90 0.19
N VAL A 74 0.21 -2.12 0.70
CA VAL A 74 0.83 -1.24 1.70
C VAL A 74 1.23 0.08 1.06
N VAL A 75 1.81 0.04 -0.14
CA VAL A 75 2.16 1.23 -0.91
C VAL A 75 0.92 2.05 -1.26
N GLU A 76 -0.11 1.41 -1.81
CA GLU A 76 -1.40 2.04 -2.12
C GLU A 76 -2.01 2.73 -0.90
N TYR A 77 -1.95 2.08 0.26
CA TYR A 77 -2.39 2.70 1.51
C TYR A 77 -1.62 3.98 1.82
N LEU A 78 -0.28 3.98 1.71
CA LEU A 78 0.53 5.17 2.00
C LEU A 78 0.30 6.31 1.01
N VAL A 79 0.17 6.00 -0.28
CA VAL A 79 -0.07 7.03 -1.29
C VAL A 79 -1.45 7.67 -1.12
N ASN A 80 -2.46 6.90 -0.70
CA ASN A 80 -3.83 7.41 -0.49
C ASN A 80 -4.02 8.18 0.84
N GLN A 81 -3.00 8.29 1.69
CA GLN A 81 -3.05 9.06 2.95
C GLN A 81 -2.53 10.49 2.81
N THR A 82 -2.02 10.87 1.63
CA THR A 82 -1.48 12.20 1.33
C THR A 82 -2.47 12.99 0.49
#